data_AF-A0A932VEZ6-F1
#
_entry.id   AF-A0A932VEZ6-F1
#
_cell.length_a   1.000
_cell.length_b   1.000
_cell.length_c   1.000
_cell.angle_alpha   90.00
_cell.angle_beta   90.00
_cell.angle_gamma   90.00
#
_symmetry.space_group_name_H-M   'P 1'
#
loop_
_entity.id
_entity.type
_entity.pdbx_description
1 polymer ?
#
loop_
_entity_poly.entity_id
_entity_poly.type
_entity_poly.pdbx_seq_one_letter_code
_entity_poly.pdbx_strand_id
1 'polypeptide(L)'
;MFYRVYFNGFLAALIVLGLGFLPSARANICRDQAERLLVSAGGSEAARKIENGALAEAVRKLPSDEKAWARQAKIIWSELIENMERAGNAEERRQATVALSVFEHELAVVGKARIDAAVGSIASEENATIIAFPEEPTAYMLLAMSWAPTNPKTIHIKGKTAAQGIAKGFVPVDQSLSKAASSPESLKRYQDEVDQCLSRHEAIAVPLTRAHQFAVIREGAPAWVAEVKAGDQIINILADTSGRPFVSDLDLLAIATRTTGPDPLERDPRVVHEYGDITMVDHQVIRKINKRFQSLDGIDTKKHERERSLVQHGAANRFTGSPKLSAGNFPMTVYRPDGRIEQVENEEALKSLLAELRQHGFVVSTNPRWGWDE
;
A
#
# COMPACT_ATOMS: atom_id res chain seq x y z
N MET A 1 -13.71 -35.44 -3.02
CA MET A 1 -13.13 -35.44 -4.39
C MET A 1 -13.62 -34.25 -5.23
N PHE A 2 -14.91 -33.87 -5.15
CA PHE A 2 -15.45 -32.69 -5.84
C PHE A 2 -14.86 -31.33 -5.43
N TYR A 3 -14.46 -31.15 -4.16
CA TYR A 3 -13.87 -29.90 -3.66
C TYR A 3 -12.47 -29.56 -4.23
N ARG A 4 -11.69 -30.58 -4.62
CA ARG A 4 -10.31 -30.40 -5.11
C ARG A 4 -10.25 -29.80 -6.52
N VAL A 5 -11.30 -30.00 -7.33
CA VAL A 5 -11.38 -29.52 -8.72
C VAL A 5 -11.87 -28.07 -8.79
N TYR A 6 -12.77 -27.65 -7.89
CA TYR A 6 -13.23 -26.26 -7.82
C TYR A 6 -12.13 -25.32 -7.28
N PHE A 7 -11.30 -25.80 -6.36
CA PHE A 7 -10.30 -24.97 -5.69
C PHE A 7 -9.13 -24.58 -6.60
N ASN A 8 -8.65 -25.51 -7.44
CA ASN A 8 -7.55 -25.21 -8.37
C ASN A 8 -7.99 -24.34 -9.57
N GLY A 9 -9.24 -24.47 -10.04
CA GLY A 9 -9.82 -23.56 -11.04
C GLY A 9 -9.99 -22.13 -10.55
N PHE A 10 -10.22 -21.96 -9.24
CA PHE A 10 -10.35 -20.66 -8.58
C PHE A 10 -8.99 -19.97 -8.38
N LEU A 11 -7.94 -20.71 -8.02
CA LEU A 11 -6.58 -20.18 -7.87
C LEU A 11 -6.02 -19.66 -9.21
N ALA A 12 -6.29 -20.38 -10.30
CA ALA A 12 -5.94 -19.94 -11.63
C ALA A 12 -6.72 -18.69 -12.07
N ALA A 13 -7.96 -18.50 -11.59
CA ALA A 13 -8.78 -17.31 -11.84
C ALA A 13 -8.22 -16.04 -11.20
N LEU A 14 -7.71 -16.16 -9.97
CA LEU A 14 -7.08 -15.06 -9.23
C LEU A 14 -5.82 -14.53 -9.91
N ILE A 15 -5.06 -15.41 -10.53
CA ILE A 15 -3.85 -15.08 -11.29
C ILE A 15 -4.16 -14.30 -12.56
N VAL A 16 -5.27 -14.60 -13.24
CA VAL A 16 -5.63 -13.92 -14.49
C VAL A 16 -6.36 -12.60 -14.24
N LEU A 17 -7.01 -12.45 -13.07
CA LEU A 17 -7.68 -11.24 -12.58
C LEU A 17 -6.75 -10.00 -12.53
N GLY A 18 -5.45 -10.15 -12.27
CA GLY A 18 -4.47 -9.06 -12.31
C GLY A 18 -4.00 -8.64 -13.71
N LEU A 19 -4.23 -9.47 -14.73
CA LEU A 19 -3.66 -9.31 -16.07
C LEU A 19 -4.46 -8.37 -16.98
N GLY A 20 -5.72 -8.05 -16.65
CA GLY A 20 -6.61 -7.27 -17.50
C GLY A 20 -6.28 -5.78 -17.60
N PHE A 21 -5.46 -5.26 -16.69
CA PHE A 21 -5.14 -3.82 -16.56
C PHE A 21 -3.66 -3.46 -16.76
N LEU A 22 -2.80 -4.43 -17.07
CA LEU A 22 -1.36 -4.19 -17.28
C LEU A 22 -1.01 -4.10 -18.78
N PRO A 23 -0.05 -3.24 -19.18
CA PRO A 23 0.53 -3.27 -20.53
C PRO A 23 0.99 -4.69 -20.87
N SER A 24 0.72 -5.13 -22.11
CA SER A 24 0.82 -6.53 -22.59
C SER A 24 2.11 -7.28 -22.25
N ALA A 25 3.23 -6.60 -22.04
CA ALA A 25 4.51 -7.19 -21.63
C ALA A 25 4.52 -7.70 -20.17
N ARG A 26 3.86 -7.00 -19.23
CA ARG A 26 3.83 -7.40 -17.81
C ARG A 26 2.83 -8.54 -17.55
N ALA A 27 1.78 -8.62 -18.36
CA ALA A 27 0.81 -9.70 -18.29
C ALA A 27 1.44 -11.09 -18.59
N ASN A 28 2.50 -11.14 -19.39
CA ASN A 28 3.19 -12.40 -19.70
C ASN A 28 4.10 -12.89 -18.57
N ILE A 29 4.69 -11.99 -17.76
CA ILE A 29 5.57 -12.34 -16.64
C ILE A 29 4.76 -12.97 -15.49
N CYS A 30 3.61 -12.37 -15.16
CA CYS A 30 2.70 -12.89 -14.14
C CYS A 30 2.07 -14.23 -14.55
N ARG A 31 1.74 -14.40 -15.84
CA ARG A 31 1.29 -15.69 -16.40
C ARG A 31 2.35 -16.80 -16.22
N ASP A 32 3.61 -16.51 -16.54
CA ASP A 32 4.70 -17.49 -16.43
C ASP A 32 4.99 -17.89 -14.96
N GLN A 33 4.90 -16.95 -14.02
CA GLN A 33 5.05 -17.24 -12.57
C GLN A 33 3.92 -18.09 -12.02
N ALA A 34 2.68 -17.82 -12.43
CA ALA A 34 1.54 -18.63 -12.03
C ALA A 34 1.56 -20.05 -12.61
N GLU A 35 1.98 -20.20 -13.86
CA GLU A 35 2.17 -21.51 -14.46
C GLU A 35 3.24 -22.32 -13.72
N ARG A 36 4.34 -21.69 -13.28
CA ARG A 36 5.36 -22.34 -12.44
C ARG A 36 4.82 -22.77 -11.07
N LEU A 37 3.99 -21.93 -10.43
CA LEU A 37 3.37 -22.25 -9.15
C LEU A 37 2.36 -23.41 -9.27
N LEU A 38 1.55 -23.43 -10.32
CA LEU A 38 0.61 -24.52 -10.62
C LEU A 38 1.34 -25.84 -10.94
N VAL A 39 2.45 -25.79 -11.69
CA VAL A 39 3.29 -26.96 -11.97
C VAL A 39 3.92 -27.51 -10.68
N SER A 40 4.38 -26.63 -9.78
CA SER A 40 4.94 -27.05 -8.48
C SER A 40 3.91 -27.68 -7.54
N ALA A 41 2.62 -27.42 -7.75
CA ALA A 41 1.51 -27.93 -6.94
C ALA A 41 0.98 -29.32 -7.41
N GLY A 42 1.53 -29.91 -8.48
CA GLY A 42 1.27 -31.31 -8.86
C GLY A 42 -0.09 -31.60 -9.49
N GLY A 43 -0.72 -30.63 -10.17
CA GLY A 43 -2.01 -30.83 -10.85
C GLY A 43 -1.91 -31.76 -12.08
N SER A 44 -2.87 -32.69 -12.23
CA SER A 44 -2.93 -33.60 -13.38
C SER A 44 -3.39 -32.89 -14.66
N GLU A 45 -3.02 -33.44 -15.82
CA GLU A 45 -3.27 -32.83 -17.13
C GLU A 45 -4.77 -32.69 -17.51
N ALA A 46 -5.64 -33.49 -16.88
CA ALA A 46 -7.09 -33.37 -16.99
C ALA A 46 -7.66 -32.21 -16.14
N ALA A 47 -7.03 -31.90 -15.00
CA ALA A 47 -7.35 -30.72 -14.21
C ALA A 47 -6.97 -29.44 -14.98
N ARG A 48 -5.78 -29.40 -15.62
CA ARG A 48 -5.34 -28.29 -16.49
C ARG A 48 -6.33 -27.95 -17.62
N LYS A 49 -6.95 -28.94 -18.26
CA LYS A 49 -7.88 -28.73 -19.38
C LYS A 49 -9.25 -28.18 -18.97
N ILE A 50 -9.76 -28.61 -17.80
CA ILE A 50 -11.03 -28.10 -17.24
C ILE A 50 -10.82 -26.72 -16.61
N GLU A 51 -9.68 -26.52 -15.94
CA GLU A 51 -9.26 -25.25 -15.34
C GLU A 51 -9.15 -24.15 -16.39
N ASN A 52 -8.47 -24.38 -17.52
CA ASN A 52 -8.27 -23.36 -18.56
C ASN A 52 -9.57 -22.89 -19.26
N GLY A 53 -10.60 -23.73 -19.36
CA GLY A 53 -11.88 -23.39 -20.00
C GLY A 53 -12.79 -22.52 -19.14
N ALA A 54 -12.99 -22.90 -17.86
CA ALA A 54 -13.78 -22.12 -16.90
C ALA A 54 -13.08 -20.81 -16.50
N LEU A 55 -11.74 -20.84 -16.46
CA LEU A 55 -10.88 -19.71 -16.21
C LEU A 55 -10.97 -18.62 -17.27
N ALA A 56 -10.82 -18.98 -18.55
CA ALA A 56 -10.91 -18.03 -19.66
C ALA A 56 -12.31 -17.40 -19.77
N GLU A 57 -13.35 -18.17 -19.39
CA GLU A 57 -14.75 -17.73 -19.35
C GLU A 57 -15.02 -16.74 -18.20
N ALA A 58 -14.50 -17.01 -16.99
CA ALA A 58 -14.63 -16.11 -15.83
C ALA A 58 -13.89 -14.79 -16.04
N VAL A 59 -12.71 -14.85 -16.67
CA VAL A 59 -11.88 -13.68 -17.02
C VAL A 59 -12.56 -12.80 -18.07
N ARG A 60 -13.23 -13.40 -19.07
CA ARG A 60 -14.04 -12.66 -20.06
C ARG A 60 -15.26 -11.97 -19.44
N LYS A 61 -15.74 -12.46 -18.30
CA LYS A 61 -16.92 -11.94 -17.59
C LYS A 61 -16.56 -10.85 -16.57
N LEU A 62 -15.28 -10.54 -16.40
CA LEU A 62 -14.88 -9.48 -15.50
C LEU A 62 -15.23 -8.12 -16.08
N PRO A 63 -15.85 -7.25 -15.28
CA PRO A 63 -16.24 -5.94 -15.75
C PRO A 63 -14.99 -5.07 -15.94
N SER A 64 -14.94 -4.34 -17.05
CA SER A 64 -13.92 -3.30 -17.32
C SER A 64 -14.08 -2.06 -16.43
N ASP A 65 -15.19 -1.98 -15.68
CA ASP A 65 -15.47 -0.92 -14.70
C ASP A 65 -14.76 -1.22 -13.37
N GLU A 66 -13.91 -0.30 -12.95
CA GLU A 66 -13.14 -0.35 -11.71
C GLU A 66 -14.02 -0.53 -10.46
N LYS A 67 -15.23 0.08 -10.43
CA LYS A 67 -16.17 -0.11 -9.32
C LYS A 67 -16.72 -1.53 -9.28
N ALA A 68 -16.93 -2.13 -10.44
CA ALA A 68 -17.41 -3.50 -10.54
C ALA A 68 -16.29 -4.52 -10.23
N TRP A 69 -15.04 -4.22 -10.61
CA TRP A 69 -13.88 -5.00 -10.17
C TRP A 69 -13.72 -4.97 -8.65
N ALA A 70 -13.77 -3.79 -8.02
CA ALA A 70 -13.65 -3.66 -6.57
C ALA A 70 -14.75 -4.44 -5.81
N ARG A 71 -15.98 -4.44 -6.34
CA ARG A 71 -17.08 -5.26 -5.81
C ARG A 71 -16.80 -6.76 -5.97
N GLN A 72 -16.31 -7.19 -7.13
CA GLN A 72 -16.00 -8.59 -7.36
C GLN A 72 -14.83 -9.06 -6.49
N ALA A 73 -13.79 -8.24 -6.35
CA ALA A 73 -12.66 -8.49 -5.47
C ALA A 73 -13.12 -8.67 -4.02
N LYS A 74 -14.06 -7.84 -3.55
CA LYS A 74 -14.69 -7.99 -2.22
C LYS A 74 -15.45 -9.31 -2.06
N ILE A 75 -16.20 -9.73 -3.07
CA ILE A 75 -16.95 -11.00 -3.03
C ILE A 75 -15.97 -12.18 -2.96
N ILE A 76 -15.01 -12.22 -3.87
CA ILE A 76 -13.95 -13.24 -3.92
C ILE A 76 -13.21 -13.33 -2.58
N TRP A 77 -12.89 -12.17 -2.01
CA TRP A 77 -12.27 -12.07 -0.70
C TRP A 77 -13.11 -12.73 0.38
N SER A 78 -14.38 -12.33 0.50
CA SER A 78 -15.31 -12.90 1.47
C SER A 78 -15.46 -14.42 1.30
N GLU A 79 -15.54 -14.92 0.07
CA GLU A 79 -15.63 -16.35 -0.21
C GLU A 79 -14.36 -17.12 0.19
N LEU A 80 -13.17 -16.59 -0.11
CA LEU A 80 -11.89 -17.18 0.30
C LEU A 80 -11.80 -17.32 1.82
N ILE A 81 -12.23 -16.28 2.51
CA ILE A 81 -12.29 -16.23 3.96
C ILE A 81 -13.27 -17.28 4.52
N GLU A 82 -14.50 -17.33 4.02
CA GLU A 82 -15.48 -18.32 4.47
C GLU A 82 -14.98 -19.76 4.22
N ASN A 83 -14.27 -19.97 3.12
CA ASN A 83 -13.66 -21.27 2.81
C ASN A 83 -12.52 -21.62 3.78
N MET A 84 -11.70 -20.64 4.18
CA MET A 84 -10.70 -20.84 5.24
C MET A 84 -11.36 -21.24 6.56
N GLU A 85 -12.47 -20.62 6.93
CA GLU A 85 -13.18 -20.91 8.19
C GLU A 85 -13.87 -22.29 8.17
N ARG A 86 -14.42 -22.70 7.02
CA ARG A 86 -15.07 -24.01 6.84
C ARG A 86 -14.08 -25.17 6.69
N ALA A 87 -12.78 -24.89 6.51
CA ALA A 87 -11.77 -25.91 6.29
C ALA A 87 -11.66 -26.86 7.50
N GLY A 88 -12.13 -28.09 7.31
CA GLY A 88 -12.28 -29.10 8.36
C GLY A 88 -10.97 -29.83 8.67
N ASN A 89 -9.94 -29.67 7.83
CA ASN A 89 -8.64 -30.30 8.03
C ASN A 89 -7.48 -29.35 7.68
N ALA A 90 -6.27 -29.75 8.08
CA ALA A 90 -5.06 -28.95 7.92
C ALA A 90 -4.69 -28.67 6.45
N GLU A 91 -4.98 -29.60 5.54
CA GLU A 91 -4.66 -29.46 4.12
C GLU A 91 -5.59 -28.45 3.44
N GLU A 92 -6.88 -28.47 3.75
CA GLU A 92 -7.85 -27.46 3.28
C GLU A 92 -7.47 -26.06 3.79
N ARG A 93 -7.05 -25.94 5.05
CA ARG A 93 -6.57 -24.68 5.62
C ARG A 93 -5.34 -24.19 4.89
N ARG A 94 -4.38 -25.07 4.61
CA ARG A 94 -3.16 -24.73 3.86
C ARG A 94 -3.50 -24.21 2.46
N GLN A 95 -4.38 -24.90 1.74
CA GLN A 95 -4.81 -24.51 0.40
C GLN A 95 -5.50 -23.14 0.40
N ALA A 96 -6.42 -22.93 1.35
CA ALA A 96 -7.13 -21.67 1.52
C ALA A 96 -6.18 -20.50 1.88
N THR A 97 -5.18 -20.73 2.74
CA THR A 97 -4.11 -19.75 3.03
C THR A 97 -3.27 -19.42 1.79
N VAL A 98 -2.91 -20.40 0.97
CA VAL A 98 -2.17 -20.15 -0.28
C VAL A 98 -3.00 -19.30 -1.24
N ALA A 99 -4.28 -19.60 -1.40
CA ALA A 99 -5.16 -18.84 -2.28
C ALA A 99 -5.34 -17.40 -1.83
N LEU A 100 -5.50 -17.18 -0.52
CA LEU A 100 -5.55 -15.84 0.05
C LEU A 100 -4.26 -15.07 -0.24
N SER A 101 -3.09 -15.67 0.02
CA SER A 101 -1.80 -15.04 -0.24
C SER A 101 -1.57 -14.68 -1.72
N VAL A 102 -2.05 -15.50 -2.66
CA VAL A 102 -1.96 -15.18 -4.10
C VAL A 102 -2.83 -13.96 -4.40
N PHE A 103 -4.06 -13.96 -3.91
CA PHE A 103 -4.97 -12.84 -4.17
C PHE A 103 -4.51 -11.53 -3.51
N GLU A 104 -3.94 -11.58 -2.31
CA GLU A 104 -3.30 -10.42 -1.66
C GLU A 104 -2.17 -9.83 -2.52
N HIS A 105 -1.33 -10.69 -3.07
CA HIS A 105 -0.25 -10.27 -3.96
C HIS A 105 -0.81 -9.55 -5.19
N GLU A 106 -1.84 -10.10 -5.82
CA GLU A 106 -2.50 -9.47 -6.97
C GLU A 106 -3.14 -8.13 -6.61
N LEU A 107 -3.79 -8.03 -5.45
CA LEU A 107 -4.33 -6.75 -4.96
C LEU A 107 -3.22 -5.73 -4.70
N ALA A 108 -2.09 -6.15 -4.13
CA ALA A 108 -0.94 -5.28 -3.94
C ALA A 108 -0.35 -4.79 -5.27
N VAL A 109 -0.29 -5.66 -6.29
CA VAL A 109 0.13 -5.29 -7.66
C VAL A 109 -0.82 -4.25 -8.25
N VAL A 110 -2.14 -4.44 -8.10
CA VAL A 110 -3.15 -3.47 -8.56
C VAL A 110 -3.00 -2.14 -7.81
N GLY A 111 -2.88 -2.17 -6.48
CA GLY A 111 -2.68 -0.98 -5.66
C GLY A 111 -1.44 -0.19 -6.06
N LYS A 112 -0.32 -0.90 -6.26
CA LYS A 112 0.91 -0.29 -6.75
C LYS A 112 0.72 0.31 -8.15
N ALA A 113 0.07 -0.39 -9.08
CA ALA A 113 -0.18 0.13 -10.42
C ALA A 113 -1.02 1.41 -10.41
N ARG A 114 -1.97 1.54 -9.47
CA ARG A 114 -2.78 2.75 -9.28
C ARG A 114 -1.96 3.91 -8.75
N ILE A 115 -1.10 3.65 -7.77
CA ILE A 115 -0.13 4.64 -7.26
C ILE A 115 0.82 5.06 -8.38
N ASP A 116 1.37 4.10 -9.12
CA ASP A 116 2.28 4.36 -10.24
C ASP A 116 1.61 5.24 -11.31
N ALA A 117 0.34 4.96 -11.64
CA ALA A 117 -0.44 5.77 -12.58
C ALA A 117 -0.71 7.19 -12.04
N ALA A 118 -1.08 7.31 -10.76
CA ALA A 118 -1.36 8.60 -10.14
C ALA A 118 -0.10 9.47 -10.04
N VAL A 119 0.98 8.94 -9.47
CA VAL A 119 2.23 9.68 -9.25
C VAL A 119 2.96 9.92 -10.58
N GLY A 120 3.04 8.90 -11.44
CA GLY A 120 3.72 8.99 -12.73
C GLY A 120 3.09 10.02 -13.68
N SER A 121 1.76 10.07 -13.74
CA SER A 121 1.09 11.09 -14.57
C SER A 121 1.33 12.51 -14.06
N ILE A 122 1.33 12.72 -12.74
CA ILE A 122 1.66 14.03 -12.16
C ILE A 122 3.14 14.38 -12.37
N ALA A 123 4.06 13.42 -12.28
CA ALA A 123 5.47 13.65 -12.59
C ALA A 123 5.64 14.21 -14.01
N SER A 124 4.94 13.63 -14.99
CA SER A 124 4.94 14.13 -16.37
C SER A 124 4.25 15.48 -16.55
N GLU A 125 3.05 15.66 -15.98
CA GLU A 125 2.27 16.91 -16.10
C GLU A 125 3.00 18.11 -15.49
N GLU A 126 3.69 17.90 -14.36
CA GLU A 126 4.40 18.96 -13.63
C GLU A 126 5.86 19.11 -14.05
N ASN A 127 6.32 18.32 -15.04
CA ASN A 127 7.74 18.25 -15.41
C ASN A 127 8.65 18.09 -14.18
N ALA A 128 8.27 17.14 -13.31
CA ALA A 128 8.89 16.87 -12.02
C ALA A 128 9.48 15.46 -11.98
N THR A 129 10.53 15.28 -11.18
CA THR A 129 10.95 13.95 -10.72
C THR A 129 10.47 13.76 -9.29
N ILE A 130 9.70 12.71 -9.05
CA ILE A 130 9.16 12.38 -7.72
C ILE A 130 9.83 11.10 -7.24
N ILE A 131 10.34 11.10 -6.01
CA ILE A 131 11.00 9.94 -5.41
C ILE A 131 10.21 9.53 -4.18
N ALA A 132 9.74 8.28 -4.16
CA ALA A 132 8.98 7.69 -3.06
C ALA A 132 9.78 6.57 -2.38
N PHE A 133 9.64 6.46 -1.06
CA PHE A 133 10.18 5.32 -0.32
C PHE A 133 9.48 4.03 -0.72
N PRO A 134 10.11 2.86 -0.48
CA PRO A 134 9.40 1.59 -0.58
C PRO A 134 8.27 1.54 0.44
N GLU A 135 7.07 1.22 -0.03
CA GLU A 135 5.94 0.87 0.83
C GLU A 135 5.75 -0.64 0.94
N GLU A 136 5.13 -1.05 2.05
CA GLU A 136 4.77 -2.44 2.29
C GLU A 136 3.69 -2.91 1.30
N PRO A 137 3.78 -4.14 0.74
CA PRO A 137 2.75 -4.68 -0.15
C PRO A 137 1.34 -4.65 0.44
N THR A 138 1.22 -4.85 1.76
CA THR A 138 -0.06 -4.76 2.47
C THR A 138 -0.69 -3.36 2.37
N ALA A 139 0.12 -2.30 2.42
CA ALA A 139 -0.39 -0.93 2.25
C ALA A 139 -0.96 -0.75 0.84
N TYR A 140 -0.25 -1.21 -0.20
CA TYR A 140 -0.76 -1.17 -1.57
C TYR A 140 -2.08 -1.92 -1.72
N MET A 141 -2.19 -3.12 -1.15
CA MET A 141 -3.42 -3.89 -1.16
C MET A 141 -4.56 -3.14 -0.45
N LEU A 142 -4.32 -2.61 0.75
CA LEU A 142 -5.32 -1.87 1.51
C LEU A 142 -5.78 -0.60 0.78
N LEU A 143 -4.89 0.04 0.01
CA LEU A 143 -5.20 1.17 -0.86
C LEU A 143 -5.93 0.74 -2.16
N ALA A 144 -5.64 -0.45 -2.69
CA ALA A 144 -6.34 -1.05 -3.84
C ALA A 144 -7.78 -1.41 -3.51
N MET A 145 -8.01 -1.84 -2.28
CA MET A 145 -9.33 -2.10 -1.73
C MET A 145 -10.02 -0.75 -1.49
N SER A 146 -10.52 -0.15 -2.56
CA SER A 146 -11.25 1.13 -2.55
C SER A 146 -12.50 1.16 -1.65
N TRP A 147 -12.86 0.00 -1.11
CA TRP A 147 -13.94 -0.23 -0.16
C TRP A 147 -13.47 -0.49 1.28
N ALA A 148 -12.17 -0.72 1.50
CA ALA A 148 -11.62 -0.66 2.84
C ALA A 148 -11.73 0.82 3.26
N PRO A 149 -12.46 1.14 4.33
CA PRO A 149 -12.61 2.51 4.77
C PRO A 149 -11.31 2.89 5.47
N THR A 150 -10.21 2.98 4.73
CA THR A 150 -8.89 3.22 5.26
C THR A 150 -8.50 4.65 4.96
N ASN A 151 -8.06 5.37 5.98
CA ASN A 151 -7.47 6.68 5.79
C ASN A 151 -5.96 6.54 5.91
N PRO A 152 -5.19 7.08 4.96
CA PRO A 152 -3.76 7.18 5.15
C PRO A 152 -3.47 8.06 6.37
N LYS A 153 -2.42 7.71 7.10
CA LYS A 153 -2.05 8.32 8.37
C LYS A 153 -1.74 9.82 8.18
N THR A 154 -2.50 10.71 8.81
CA THR A 154 -2.18 12.15 8.76
C THR A 154 -0.94 12.45 9.60
N ILE A 155 -0.36 13.65 9.45
CA ILE A 155 0.77 14.08 10.29
C ILE A 155 0.46 14.07 11.79
N HIS A 156 -0.80 14.09 12.20
CA HIS A 156 -1.20 14.13 13.60
C HIS A 156 -1.25 12.74 14.22
N ILE A 157 -1.57 11.72 13.42
CA ILE A 157 -1.46 10.34 13.84
C ILE A 157 0.01 10.00 13.81
N LYS A 158 0.58 9.51 14.92
CA LYS A 158 2.03 9.25 14.99
C LYS A 158 2.42 7.79 15.23
N GLY A 159 1.47 6.94 15.63
CA GLY A 159 1.67 5.49 15.80
C GLY A 159 2.21 4.78 14.55
N LYS A 160 3.02 3.74 14.76
CA LYS A 160 3.58 2.92 13.67
C LYS A 160 2.60 1.85 13.22
N THR A 161 2.65 1.53 11.93
CA THR A 161 1.93 0.39 11.38
C THR A 161 2.58 -0.91 11.84
N ALA A 162 1.80 -1.99 11.89
CA ALA A 162 2.32 -3.33 12.13
C ALA A 162 2.87 -3.96 10.85
N ALA A 163 4.01 -4.66 10.99
CA ALA A 163 4.63 -5.42 9.89
C ALA A 163 4.17 -6.87 9.84
N GLN A 164 3.64 -7.39 10.95
CA GLN A 164 3.33 -8.81 11.13
C GLN A 164 2.08 -9.03 11.97
N GLY A 165 1.61 -10.27 12.00
CA GLY A 165 0.44 -10.68 12.78
C GLY A 165 -0.88 -10.10 12.24
N ILE A 166 -1.93 -10.23 13.04
CA ILE A 166 -3.30 -9.92 12.59
C ILE A 166 -3.53 -8.43 12.32
N ALA A 167 -2.71 -7.54 12.90
CA ALA A 167 -2.82 -6.09 12.76
C ALA A 167 -1.96 -5.50 11.64
N LYS A 168 -1.20 -6.32 10.89
CA LYS A 168 -0.29 -5.85 9.83
C LYS A 168 -0.99 -4.86 8.86
N GLY A 169 -0.25 -3.88 8.37
CA GLY A 169 -0.80 -2.80 7.54
C GLY A 169 -1.66 -1.76 8.27
N PHE A 170 -2.17 -2.04 9.47
CA PHE A 170 -2.89 -1.08 10.31
C PHE A 170 -2.00 -0.49 11.40
N VAL A 171 -2.47 0.57 12.06
CA VAL A 171 -1.84 1.17 13.24
C VAL A 171 -2.50 0.62 14.52
N PRO A 172 -1.89 -0.36 15.23
CA PRO A 172 -2.47 -0.88 16.48
C PRO A 172 -2.43 0.15 17.60
N VAL A 173 -3.42 0.11 18.50
CA VAL A 173 -3.41 0.94 19.73
C VAL A 173 -2.27 0.49 20.65
N ASP A 174 -2.07 -0.82 20.76
CA ASP A 174 -0.92 -1.40 21.43
C ASP A 174 0.28 -1.42 20.45
N GLN A 175 1.23 -0.50 20.67
CA GLN A 175 2.38 -0.35 19.79
C GLN A 175 3.39 -1.48 19.90
N SER A 176 3.24 -2.41 20.86
CA SER A 176 4.05 -3.65 20.91
C SER A 176 3.73 -4.60 19.75
N LEU A 177 2.58 -4.40 19.10
CA LEU A 177 2.18 -5.12 17.90
C LEU A 177 2.68 -4.45 16.60
N SER A 178 3.30 -3.27 16.71
CA SER A 178 3.73 -2.46 15.57
C SER A 178 5.21 -2.67 15.21
N LYS A 179 5.67 -2.02 14.13
CA LYS A 179 7.11 -1.88 13.81
C LYS A 179 7.93 -1.20 14.92
N ALA A 180 7.28 -0.48 15.85
CA ALA A 180 7.95 0.18 16.97
C ALA A 180 8.53 -0.80 18.00
N ALA A 181 8.07 -2.06 18.02
CA ALA A 181 8.46 -3.08 18.98
C ALA A 181 9.94 -3.51 18.89
N SER A 182 10.69 -2.98 17.92
CA SER A 182 12.12 -3.28 17.75
C SER A 182 13.01 -2.73 18.87
N SER A 183 12.57 -1.73 19.64
CA SER A 183 13.28 -1.28 20.85
C SER A 183 12.33 -0.74 21.93
N PRO A 184 12.69 -0.86 23.23
CA PRO A 184 11.87 -0.33 24.32
C PRO A 184 11.62 1.19 24.24
N GLU A 185 12.62 1.96 23.81
CA GLU A 185 12.53 3.42 23.70
C GLU A 185 11.59 3.84 22.56
N SER A 186 11.70 3.17 21.41
CA SER A 186 10.81 3.35 20.27
C SER A 186 9.38 2.98 20.66
N LEU A 187 9.20 1.80 21.26
CA LEU A 187 7.91 1.33 21.73
C LEU A 187 7.25 2.34 22.68
N LYS A 188 7.97 2.77 23.72
CA LYS A 188 7.45 3.75 24.68
C LYS A 188 7.07 5.06 23.99
N ARG A 189 7.95 5.60 23.16
CA ARG A 189 7.69 6.86 22.43
C ARG A 189 6.42 6.76 21.57
N TYR A 190 6.30 5.71 20.76
CA TYR A 190 5.14 5.57 19.88
C TYR A 190 3.86 5.25 20.67
N GLN A 191 3.95 4.55 21.80
CA GLN A 191 2.82 4.36 22.70
C GLN A 191 2.34 5.70 23.28
N ASP A 192 3.26 6.52 23.80
CA ASP A 192 2.95 7.85 24.32
C ASP A 192 2.30 8.75 23.23
N GLU A 193 2.77 8.63 21.98
CA GLU A 193 2.22 9.33 20.82
C GLU A 193 0.80 8.84 20.47
N VAL A 194 0.53 7.53 20.51
CA VAL A 194 -0.82 6.96 20.30
C VAL A 194 -1.79 7.40 21.40
N ASP A 195 -1.37 7.33 22.66
CA ASP A 195 -2.18 7.73 23.81
C ASP A 195 -2.55 9.21 23.72
N GLN A 196 -1.61 10.06 23.27
CA GLN A 196 -1.87 11.47 22.99
C GLN A 196 -2.92 11.67 21.88
N CYS A 197 -2.80 10.99 20.74
CA CYS A 197 -3.78 11.08 19.65
C CYS A 197 -5.20 10.73 20.13
N LEU A 198 -5.32 9.67 20.94
CA LEU A 198 -6.59 9.23 21.52
C LEU A 198 -7.16 10.28 22.51
N SER A 199 -6.30 10.81 23.38
CA SER A 199 -6.70 11.83 24.38
C SER A 199 -7.18 13.14 23.75
N ARG A 200 -6.62 13.51 22.59
CA ARG A 200 -7.00 14.71 21.82
C ARG A 200 -8.17 14.48 20.88
N HIS A 201 -8.68 13.25 20.81
CA HIS A 201 -9.73 12.83 19.87
C HIS A 201 -9.36 13.06 18.40
N GLU A 202 -8.05 13.02 18.09
CA GLU A 202 -7.54 13.04 16.71
C GLU A 202 -7.78 11.68 16.03
N ALA A 203 -7.89 10.62 16.83
CA ALA A 203 -8.27 9.28 16.43
C ALA A 203 -9.18 8.63 17.49
N ILE A 204 -9.85 7.55 17.10
CA ILE A 204 -10.55 6.64 18.01
C ILE A 204 -9.94 5.24 17.91
N ALA A 205 -10.07 4.47 19.00
CA ALA A 205 -9.77 3.05 19.00
C ALA A 205 -10.98 2.29 18.48
N VAL A 206 -10.81 1.50 17.43
CA VAL A 206 -11.84 0.55 16.96
C VAL A 206 -11.33 -0.87 17.08
N PRO A 207 -12.20 -1.84 17.40
CA PRO A 207 -11.82 -3.23 17.38
C PRO A 207 -11.39 -3.63 15.97
N LEU A 208 -10.25 -4.30 15.87
CA LEU A 208 -9.81 -4.95 14.66
C LEU A 208 -10.74 -6.14 14.42
N THR A 209 -11.84 -5.88 13.71
CA THR A 209 -12.83 -6.89 13.35
C THR A 209 -12.24 -7.90 12.39
N ARG A 210 -12.86 -9.08 12.29
CA ARG A 210 -12.51 -10.08 11.27
C ARG A 210 -12.48 -9.47 9.85
N ALA A 211 -13.42 -8.59 9.52
CA ALA A 211 -13.42 -7.88 8.23
C ALA A 211 -12.15 -7.04 8.00
N HIS A 212 -11.53 -6.49 9.06
CA HIS A 212 -10.24 -5.81 9.00
C HIS A 212 -9.06 -6.80 8.96
N GLN A 213 -9.08 -7.84 9.82
CA GLN A 213 -8.01 -8.85 9.94
C GLN A 213 -7.78 -9.63 8.64
N PHE A 214 -8.84 -9.85 7.87
CA PHE A 214 -8.72 -10.58 6.64
C PHE A 214 -7.82 -9.86 5.64
N ALA A 215 -7.81 -8.51 5.63
CA ALA A 215 -7.01 -7.60 4.80
C ALA A 215 -5.47 -7.70 4.95
N VAL A 216 -4.92 -8.80 5.50
CA VAL A 216 -3.53 -8.79 6.00
C VAL A 216 -2.84 -10.17 6.12
N ILE A 217 -3.44 -11.27 5.70
CA ILE A 217 -2.90 -12.60 6.05
C ILE A 217 -1.79 -13.07 5.10
N ARG A 218 -0.52 -12.76 5.47
CA ARG A 218 0.59 -13.76 5.44
C ARG A 218 1.79 -13.43 6.36
N GLU A 219 2.17 -14.44 7.16
CA GLU A 219 3.54 -14.87 7.55
C GLU A 219 3.51 -16.01 8.61
N GLY A 220 2.93 -17.17 8.27
CA GLY A 220 3.11 -18.37 9.10
C GLY A 220 2.48 -18.35 10.50
N ALA A 221 1.50 -17.47 10.77
CA ALA A 221 0.73 -17.55 12.01
C ALA A 221 0.00 -18.91 12.07
N PRO A 222 0.32 -19.79 13.05
CA PRO A 222 -0.40 -21.04 13.24
C PRO A 222 -1.86 -20.71 13.59
N ALA A 223 -2.82 -21.56 13.20
CA ALA A 223 -4.12 -21.87 13.80
C ALA A 223 -5.04 -20.86 14.56
N TRP A 224 -4.65 -19.64 14.94
CA TRP A 224 -5.43 -18.78 15.85
C TRP A 224 -6.46 -17.89 15.15
N VAL A 225 -6.46 -17.78 13.82
CA VAL A 225 -7.54 -17.08 13.08
C VAL A 225 -8.90 -17.80 13.24
N ALA A 226 -8.90 -19.07 13.65
CA ALA A 226 -10.12 -19.87 13.83
C ALA A 226 -10.75 -19.80 15.22
N GLU A 227 -10.10 -19.23 16.25
CA GLU A 227 -10.62 -19.25 17.62
C GLU A 227 -10.32 -17.95 18.37
N VAL A 228 -10.93 -16.82 17.97
CA VAL A 228 -11.16 -15.73 18.92
C VAL A 228 -12.31 -16.18 19.84
N LYS A 229 -11.98 -16.70 21.02
CA LYS A 229 -12.95 -17.11 22.05
C LYS A 229 -13.44 -15.88 22.81
N ALA A 230 -14.61 -16.02 23.46
CA ALA A 230 -15.02 -15.06 24.47
C ALA A 230 -13.96 -15.02 25.59
N GLY A 231 -13.25 -13.89 25.71
CA GLY A 231 -12.13 -13.71 26.64
C GLY A 231 -10.77 -13.41 25.99
N ASP A 232 -10.66 -13.57 24.66
CA ASP A 232 -9.44 -13.17 23.95
C ASP A 232 -9.32 -11.65 23.85
N GLN A 233 -8.07 -11.16 23.93
CA GLN A 233 -7.78 -9.74 23.92
C GLN A 233 -8.20 -9.13 22.57
N ILE A 234 -9.15 -8.19 22.63
CA ILE A 234 -9.55 -7.40 21.46
C ILE A 234 -8.36 -6.55 21.06
N ILE A 235 -7.79 -6.84 19.89
CA ILE A 235 -6.79 -5.95 19.29
C ILE A 235 -7.53 -4.73 18.76
N ASN A 236 -7.22 -3.56 19.31
CA ASN A 236 -7.72 -2.30 18.79
C ASN A 236 -6.71 -1.69 17.82
N ILE A 237 -7.23 -1.05 16.79
CA ILE A 237 -6.46 -0.24 15.85
C ILE A 237 -6.96 1.20 15.88
N LEU A 238 -6.10 2.13 15.47
CA LEU A 238 -6.49 3.52 15.30
C LEU A 238 -7.34 3.67 14.05
N ALA A 239 -8.37 4.49 14.18
CA ALA A 239 -9.26 4.92 13.12
C ALA A 239 -9.58 6.41 13.25
N ASP A 240 -10.03 7.01 12.16
CA ASP A 240 -10.59 8.36 12.20
C ASP A 240 -11.88 8.41 13.03
N THR A 241 -12.40 9.61 13.28
CA THR A 241 -13.62 9.81 14.07
C THR A 241 -14.89 9.22 13.44
N SER A 242 -14.83 8.77 12.18
CA SER A 242 -15.90 8.03 11.49
C SER A 242 -15.73 6.51 11.59
N GLY A 243 -14.70 6.03 12.30
CA GLY A 243 -14.40 4.61 12.48
C GLY A 243 -13.62 3.97 11.34
N ARG A 244 -12.99 4.78 10.48
CA ARG A 244 -12.19 4.32 9.33
C ARG A 244 -10.74 4.04 9.74
N PRO A 245 -10.25 2.79 9.69
CA PRO A 245 -8.89 2.45 10.10
C PRO A 245 -7.78 3.25 9.42
N PHE A 246 -6.71 3.55 10.16
CA PHE A 246 -5.51 4.13 9.54
C PHE A 246 -4.61 3.06 8.92
N VAL A 247 -4.07 3.36 7.74
CA VAL A 247 -3.06 2.57 7.03
C VAL A 247 -1.86 3.46 6.68
N SER A 248 -0.77 2.86 6.22
CA SER A 248 0.37 3.63 5.70
C SER A 248 -0.07 4.52 4.53
N ASP A 249 0.38 5.76 4.57
CA ASP A 249 0.43 6.68 3.44
C ASP A 249 1.63 6.36 2.53
N LEU A 250 1.77 7.13 1.44
CA LEU A 250 2.94 7.07 0.58
C LEU A 250 3.95 8.12 1.04
N ASP A 251 5.04 7.66 1.65
CA ASP A 251 6.13 8.54 2.07
C ASP A 251 6.98 8.98 0.86
N LEU A 252 7.06 10.30 0.61
CA LEU A 252 7.94 10.86 -0.40
C LEU A 252 9.33 11.14 0.18
N LEU A 253 10.38 10.74 -0.53
CA LEU A 253 11.74 11.17 -0.24
C LEU A 253 11.96 12.61 -0.70
N ALA A 254 11.66 12.89 -1.98
CA ALA A 254 11.99 14.17 -2.61
C ALA A 254 11.05 14.45 -3.79
N ILE A 255 10.85 15.74 -4.05
CA ILE A 255 10.24 16.26 -5.26
C ILE A 255 11.26 17.21 -5.89
N ALA A 256 11.67 16.92 -7.12
CA ALA A 256 12.59 17.75 -7.90
C ALA A 256 11.84 18.38 -9.07
N THR A 257 11.86 19.71 -9.16
CA THR A 257 11.13 20.44 -10.22
C THR A 257 12.06 21.37 -10.98
N ARG A 258 11.77 21.64 -12.26
CA ARG A 258 12.42 22.72 -13.02
C ARG A 258 11.63 24.00 -12.77
N THR A 259 11.98 24.79 -11.76
CA THR A 259 11.20 25.99 -11.46
C THR A 259 11.28 27.03 -12.57
N THR A 260 10.11 27.54 -12.96
CA THR A 260 9.93 28.84 -13.66
C THR A 260 8.95 29.76 -12.90
N GLY A 261 8.60 29.41 -11.65
CA GLY A 261 7.57 30.06 -10.82
C GLY A 261 8.10 30.66 -9.51
N PRO A 262 7.21 30.97 -8.52
CA PRO A 262 7.59 31.59 -7.24
C PRO A 262 8.65 30.78 -6.51
N ASP A 263 9.36 31.44 -5.59
CA ASP A 263 10.54 30.91 -4.91
C ASP A 263 10.28 29.46 -4.43
N PRO A 264 11.06 28.45 -4.90
CA PRO A 264 10.90 27.05 -4.51
C PRO A 264 11.03 26.82 -3.00
N LEU A 265 11.39 27.84 -2.23
CA LEU A 265 11.52 27.85 -0.78
C LEU A 265 10.38 28.56 -0.04
N GLU A 266 9.41 29.17 -0.72
CA GLU A 266 8.27 29.84 -0.07
C GLU A 266 7.41 28.83 0.71
N ARG A 267 7.07 29.21 1.96
CA ARG A 267 6.29 28.39 2.90
C ARG A 267 5.07 29.18 3.38
N ASP A 268 3.87 28.60 3.25
CA ASP A 268 2.66 29.09 3.92
C ASP A 268 2.56 28.42 5.31
N PRO A 269 2.57 29.18 6.42
CA PRO A 269 2.46 28.62 7.76
C PRO A 269 1.24 27.70 7.96
N ARG A 270 0.13 27.95 7.27
CA ARG A 270 -1.07 27.11 7.33
C ARG A 270 -0.81 25.75 6.70
N VAL A 271 -0.15 25.73 5.55
CA VAL A 271 0.22 24.50 4.84
C VAL A 271 1.25 23.72 5.65
N VAL A 272 2.23 24.42 6.26
CA VAL A 272 3.23 23.78 7.13
C VAL A 272 2.59 23.14 8.35
N HIS A 273 1.56 23.78 8.93
CA HIS A 273 0.81 23.21 10.04
C HIS A 273 0.09 21.91 9.66
N GLU A 274 -0.38 21.78 8.41
CA GLU A 274 -1.18 20.63 7.95
C GLU A 274 -0.34 19.49 7.34
N TYR A 275 0.75 19.80 6.65
CA TYR A 275 1.57 18.83 5.91
C TYR A 275 2.99 18.71 6.43
N GLY A 276 3.34 19.43 7.50
CA GLY A 276 4.71 19.50 8.01
C GLY A 276 5.63 20.39 7.16
N ASP A 277 6.94 20.20 7.25
CA ASP A 277 7.90 21.03 6.51
C ASP A 277 7.81 20.77 5.00
N ILE A 278 7.16 21.70 4.29
CA ILE A 278 6.83 21.60 2.87
C ILE A 278 6.86 23.00 2.24
N THR A 279 7.21 23.06 0.96
CA THR A 279 7.12 24.31 0.18
C THR A 279 5.83 24.37 -0.60
N MET A 280 5.47 25.56 -1.09
CA MET A 280 4.25 25.72 -1.87
C MET A 280 4.25 24.91 -3.16
N VAL A 281 5.42 24.73 -3.80
CA VAL A 281 5.56 23.89 -5.00
C VAL A 281 5.32 22.42 -4.67
N ASP A 282 5.97 21.89 -3.63
CA ASP A 282 5.80 20.51 -3.18
C ASP A 282 4.32 20.23 -2.81
N HIS A 283 3.69 21.17 -2.09
CA HIS A 283 2.28 21.06 -1.71
C HIS A 283 1.35 21.02 -2.93
N GLN A 284 1.60 21.81 -3.97
CA GLN A 284 0.81 21.77 -5.20
C GLN A 284 0.93 20.42 -5.91
N VAL A 285 2.14 19.87 -6.00
CA VAL A 285 2.38 18.53 -6.57
C VAL A 285 1.64 17.46 -5.77
N ILE A 286 1.80 17.45 -4.43
CA ILE A 286 1.13 16.50 -3.53
C ILE A 286 -0.39 16.59 -3.65
N ARG A 287 -0.96 17.81 -3.70
CA ARG A 287 -2.40 17.99 -3.89
C ARG A 287 -2.88 17.43 -5.23
N LYS A 288 -2.09 17.56 -6.29
CA LYS A 288 -2.41 16.98 -7.60
C LYS A 288 -2.33 15.44 -7.59
N ILE A 289 -1.33 14.87 -6.93
CA ILE A 289 -1.22 13.41 -6.71
C ILE A 289 -2.48 12.89 -6.00
N ASN A 290 -2.85 13.49 -4.87
CA ASN A 290 -4.00 13.06 -4.09
C ASN A 290 -5.30 13.15 -4.89
N LYS A 291 -5.52 14.25 -5.62
CA LYS A 291 -6.68 14.40 -6.50
C LYS A 291 -6.71 13.36 -7.63
N ARG A 292 -5.56 13.08 -8.26
CA ARG A 292 -5.47 12.05 -9.31
C ARG A 292 -5.78 10.69 -8.72
N PHE A 293 -5.21 10.34 -7.58
CA PHE A 293 -5.47 9.08 -6.89
C PHE A 293 -6.94 8.92 -6.51
N GLN A 294 -7.55 9.92 -5.87
CA GLN A 294 -8.98 9.94 -5.52
C GLN A 294 -9.88 9.82 -6.77
N SER A 295 -9.47 10.41 -7.90
CA SER A 295 -10.24 10.29 -9.16
C SER A 295 -10.24 8.87 -9.71
N LEU A 296 -9.15 8.11 -9.55
CA LEU A 296 -9.11 6.68 -9.88
C LEU A 296 -10.05 5.90 -8.96
N ASP A 297 -10.25 6.33 -7.71
CA ASP A 297 -11.24 5.74 -6.82
C ASP A 297 -12.70 6.15 -7.13
N GLY A 298 -12.92 7.03 -8.11
CA GLY A 298 -14.23 7.58 -8.41
C GLY A 298 -14.83 8.38 -7.25
N ILE A 299 -13.99 8.93 -6.38
CA ILE A 299 -14.37 9.78 -5.23
C ILE A 299 -14.61 11.20 -5.73
N ASP A 300 -15.72 11.80 -5.28
CA ASP A 300 -15.98 13.22 -5.53
C ASP A 300 -15.06 14.07 -4.65
N THR A 301 -13.94 14.51 -5.23
CA THR A 301 -12.91 15.31 -4.57
C THR A 301 -13.43 16.64 -4.03
N LYS A 302 -14.61 17.13 -4.49
CA LYS A 302 -15.20 18.37 -3.97
C LYS A 302 -15.81 18.20 -2.58
N LYS A 303 -16.23 16.99 -2.23
CA LYS A 303 -16.88 16.67 -0.95
C LYS A 303 -15.95 16.00 0.05
N HIS A 304 -14.91 15.33 -0.46
CA HIS A 304 -14.06 14.44 0.32
C HIS A 304 -12.56 14.72 0.08
N GLU A 305 -12.16 16.00 -0.04
CA GLU A 305 -10.79 16.38 -0.43
C GLU A 305 -9.70 15.74 0.46
N ARG A 306 -10.00 15.46 1.74
CA ARG A 306 -9.06 14.85 2.69
C ARG A 306 -9.18 13.33 2.83
N GLU A 307 -10.24 12.75 2.30
CA GLU A 307 -10.44 11.31 2.43
C GLU A 307 -9.57 10.60 1.41
N ARG A 308 -8.84 9.57 1.86
CA ARG A 308 -7.99 8.76 0.98
C ARG A 308 -6.91 9.56 0.23
N SER A 309 -6.41 10.62 0.85
CA SER A 309 -5.19 11.32 0.39
C SER A 309 -4.00 10.38 0.52
N LEU A 310 -3.40 9.99 -0.61
CA LEU A 310 -2.29 9.05 -0.69
C LEU A 310 -1.03 9.55 0.01
N VAL A 311 -0.69 10.83 -0.19
CA VAL A 311 0.48 11.48 0.42
C VAL A 311 -0.02 12.50 1.45
N GLN A 312 0.40 12.38 2.71
CA GLN A 312 -0.15 13.16 3.82
C GLN A 312 0.77 14.26 4.33
N HIS A 313 2.02 14.30 3.85
CA HIS A 313 3.00 15.27 4.29
C HIS A 313 4.03 15.62 3.21
N GLY A 314 4.89 16.59 3.50
CA GLY A 314 6.01 16.97 2.63
C GLY A 314 6.98 15.83 2.33
N ALA A 315 8.03 16.14 1.57
CA ALA A 315 9.06 15.17 1.25
C ALA A 315 10.15 15.10 2.36
N ALA A 316 10.65 13.89 2.66
CA ALA A 316 11.60 13.63 3.74
C ALA A 316 12.94 14.37 3.59
N ASN A 317 13.32 14.79 2.39
CA ASN A 317 14.50 15.60 2.14
C ASN A 317 14.41 17.01 2.78
N ARG A 318 13.20 17.47 3.14
CA ARG A 318 12.99 18.77 3.81
C ARG A 318 12.73 18.67 5.30
N PHE A 319 12.31 17.51 5.79
CA PHE A 319 12.02 17.32 7.20
C PHE A 319 13.29 17.23 8.03
N THR A 320 13.49 18.21 8.92
CA THR A 320 14.57 18.17 9.91
C THR A 320 14.44 16.97 10.85
N GLY A 321 13.24 16.43 11.05
CA GLY A 321 12.99 15.22 11.85
C GLY A 321 13.24 13.89 11.14
N SER A 322 13.56 13.89 9.84
CA SER A 322 13.75 12.65 9.08
C SER A 322 14.89 11.80 9.64
N PRO A 323 14.72 10.47 9.70
CA PRO A 323 15.82 9.58 10.02
C PRO A 323 16.91 9.67 8.94
N LYS A 324 18.14 9.29 9.31
CA LYS A 324 19.19 9.05 8.32
C LYS A 324 18.73 7.94 7.37
N LEU A 325 19.14 8.04 6.11
CA LEU A 325 18.93 6.97 5.15
C LEU A 325 19.63 5.70 5.65
N SER A 326 18.98 4.57 5.43
CA SER A 326 19.43 3.24 5.82
C SER A 326 19.08 2.25 4.72
N ALA A 327 19.64 1.04 4.77
CA ALA A 327 19.36 0.00 3.79
C ALA A 327 17.86 -0.33 3.66
N GLY A 328 17.08 -0.19 4.75
CA GLY A 328 15.63 -0.44 4.73
C GLY A 328 14.81 0.64 4.00
N ASN A 329 15.44 1.73 3.55
CA ASN A 329 14.80 2.76 2.75
C ASN A 329 14.88 2.50 1.24
N PHE A 330 15.47 1.37 0.83
CA PHE A 330 15.66 0.98 -0.56
C PHE A 330 15.02 -0.38 -0.84
N PRO A 331 14.60 -0.66 -2.10
CA PRO A 331 14.68 0.22 -3.26
C PRO A 331 13.63 1.33 -3.24
N MET A 332 13.99 2.53 -3.71
CA MET A 332 13.07 3.66 -3.86
C MET A 332 12.51 3.71 -5.27
N THR A 333 11.24 4.10 -5.41
CA THR A 333 10.63 4.29 -6.72
C THR A 333 10.79 5.74 -7.18
N VAL A 334 11.29 5.91 -8.40
CA VAL A 334 11.48 7.22 -9.04
C VAL A 334 10.53 7.34 -10.23
N TYR A 335 9.73 8.40 -10.22
CA TYR A 335 8.84 8.77 -11.31
C TYR A 335 9.47 9.94 -12.06
N ARG A 336 9.89 9.69 -13.30
CA ARG A 336 10.54 10.69 -14.16
C ARG A 336 9.48 11.46 -14.97
N PRO A 337 9.80 12.71 -15.38
CA PRO A 337 8.86 13.54 -16.14
C PRO A 337 8.58 13.00 -17.55
N ASP A 338 9.48 12.19 -18.10
CA ASP A 338 9.28 11.50 -19.39
C ASP A 338 8.36 10.26 -19.27
N GLY A 339 7.77 10.02 -18.10
CA GLY A 339 6.86 8.91 -17.83
C GLY A 339 7.57 7.60 -17.47
N ARG A 340 8.91 7.57 -17.42
CA ARG A 340 9.64 6.40 -16.93
C ARG A 340 9.46 6.24 -15.42
N ILE A 341 9.39 4.98 -14.99
CA ILE A 341 9.40 4.57 -13.59
C ILE A 341 10.61 3.67 -13.40
N GLU A 342 11.52 4.07 -12.51
CA GLU A 342 12.76 3.35 -12.22
C GLU A 342 12.93 3.11 -10.71
N GLN A 343 13.86 2.25 -10.35
CA GLN A 343 14.21 1.96 -8.96
C GLN A 343 15.62 2.49 -8.67
N VAL A 344 15.78 3.03 -7.46
CA VAL A 344 17.08 3.40 -6.90
C VAL A 344 17.38 2.40 -5.79
N GLU A 345 18.43 1.61 -5.98
CA GLU A 345 18.70 0.43 -5.14
C GLU A 345 19.50 0.75 -3.87
N ASN A 346 20.18 1.89 -3.81
CA ASN A 346 21.04 2.26 -2.69
C ASN A 346 21.35 3.76 -2.66
N GLU A 347 22.06 4.17 -1.60
CA GLU A 347 22.42 5.57 -1.35
C GLU A 347 23.27 6.19 -2.47
N GLU A 348 24.19 5.44 -3.08
CA GLU A 348 25.10 6.01 -4.08
C GLU A 348 24.41 6.19 -5.43
N ALA A 349 23.49 5.30 -5.77
CA ALA A 349 22.58 5.49 -6.88
C ALA A 349 21.69 6.72 -6.66
N LEU A 350 21.23 6.96 -5.43
CA LEU A 350 20.45 8.15 -5.09
C LEU A 350 21.27 9.44 -5.23
N LYS A 351 22.51 9.47 -4.71
CA LYS A 351 23.42 10.63 -4.88
C LYS A 351 23.66 10.93 -6.36
N SER A 352 23.94 9.89 -7.15
CA SER A 352 24.15 10.01 -8.60
C SER A 352 22.92 10.58 -9.30
N LEU A 353 21.72 10.09 -8.95
CA LEU A 353 20.45 10.61 -9.45
C LEU A 353 20.25 12.09 -9.10
N LEU A 354 20.45 12.49 -7.84
CA LEU A 354 20.27 13.90 -7.45
C LEU A 354 21.27 14.83 -8.14
N ALA A 355 22.51 14.38 -8.33
CA ALA A 355 23.51 15.12 -9.10
C ALA A 355 23.11 15.28 -10.57
N GLU A 356 22.64 14.19 -11.21
CA GLU A 356 22.11 14.21 -12.58
C GLU A 356 20.95 15.21 -12.71
N LEU A 357 19.98 15.17 -11.79
CA LEU A 357 18.83 16.08 -11.78
C LEU A 357 19.27 17.54 -11.71
N ARG A 358 20.23 17.87 -10.84
CA ARG A 358 20.78 19.23 -10.71
C ARG A 358 21.49 19.68 -11.99
N GLN A 359 22.30 18.81 -12.61
CA GLN A 359 22.94 19.10 -13.89
C GLN A 359 21.93 19.40 -14.99
N HIS A 360 20.76 18.76 -14.92
CA HIS A 360 19.67 18.98 -15.85
C HIS A 360 18.79 20.17 -15.47
N GLY A 361 19.11 20.94 -14.42
CA GLY A 361 18.38 22.15 -14.03
C GLY A 361 17.14 21.90 -13.18
N PHE A 362 17.00 20.71 -12.57
CA PHE A 362 16.02 20.50 -11.52
C PHE A 362 16.53 21.04 -10.19
N VAL A 363 15.64 21.65 -9.41
CA VAL A 363 15.88 22.10 -8.05
C VAL A 363 15.47 20.99 -7.10
N VAL A 364 16.43 20.47 -6.34
CA VAL A 364 16.22 19.48 -5.28
C VAL A 364 17.22 19.68 -4.15
N SER A 365 16.70 19.88 -2.94
CA SER A 365 17.51 20.00 -1.73
C SER A 365 17.85 18.62 -1.17
N THR A 366 19.03 18.52 -0.59
CA THR A 366 19.45 17.38 0.22
C THR A 366 19.11 17.64 1.68
N ASN A 367 18.77 16.60 2.44
CA ASN A 367 18.54 16.78 3.87
C ASN A 367 19.90 16.98 4.56
N PRO A 368 20.12 18.07 5.32
CA PRO A 368 21.40 18.30 5.99
C PRO A 368 21.83 17.17 6.93
N ARG A 369 20.88 16.36 7.44
CA ARG A 369 21.18 15.24 8.34
C ARG A 369 21.69 13.99 7.65
N TRP A 370 21.60 13.91 6.33
CA TRP A 370 22.17 12.79 5.58
C TRP A 370 23.70 12.82 5.59
N GLY A 371 24.32 13.96 5.97
CA GLY A 371 25.77 14.07 6.07
C GLY A 371 26.46 13.95 4.72
N TRP A 372 25.74 14.33 3.66
CA TRP A 372 26.33 14.49 2.34
C TRP A 372 26.88 15.89 2.29
N ASP A 373 28.20 16.01 2.22
CA ASP A 373 28.84 17.30 1.94
C ASP A 373 28.39 17.71 0.53
N GLU A 374 27.76 18.88 0.39
CA GLU A 374 27.23 19.39 -0.89
C GLU A 374 28.31 19.84 -1.86
#